data_AF-A0AA97B6T1-F1
#
_entry.id   AF-A0AA97B6T1-F1
#
_cell.length_a   1.000
_cell.length_b   1.000
_cell.length_c   1.000
_cell.angle_alpha   90.00
_cell.angle_beta   90.00
_cell.angle_gamma   90.00
#
_symmetry.space_group_name_H-M   'P 1'
#
loop_
_entity.id
_entity.type
_entity.pdbx_description
1 polymer ?
#
loop_
_entity_poly.entity_id
_entity_poly.type
_entity_poly.pdbx_seq_one_letter_code
_entity_poly.pdbx_strand_id
1 'polypeptide(L)'
;MASLLKRAWRDGAAYTDELPQEAECFLRGARGVLVRQGIQRAGQTRAIAVRIDVEGQPRAMLALVADWLREEELPPVRLFGAQVSAALDAALTISRLSAQNTALAALNRLASVTASAPHPQALFAPGTDEIAGLLGCDAVAVLLPADDGEVELAYSSGLDTAGAKDFTRRWRDGNLCLQAQQEGIPLEREVESCPDDLSEELRR
;
A
#
# COMPACT_ATOMS: atom_id res chain seq x y z
N MET A 1 -3.96 -33.57 -14.48
CA MET A 1 -3.68 -32.47 -15.42
C MET A 1 -3.42 -31.19 -14.61
N ALA A 2 -2.43 -30.37 -14.96
CA ALA A 2 -2.18 -29.11 -14.25
C ALA A 2 -3.14 -28.03 -14.77
N SER A 3 -3.81 -27.30 -13.87
CA SER A 3 -4.76 -26.25 -14.24
C SER A 3 -4.08 -25.08 -15.00
N LEU A 4 -4.87 -24.36 -15.78
CA LEU A 4 -4.50 -23.29 -16.72
C LEU A 4 -3.62 -22.28 -16.01
N LEU A 5 -4.10 -21.82 -14.86
CA LEU A 5 -3.41 -20.84 -14.02
C LEU A 5 -2.05 -21.35 -13.53
N LYS A 6 -1.92 -22.65 -13.20
CA LYS A 6 -0.63 -23.22 -12.79
C LYS A 6 0.34 -23.32 -13.95
N ARG A 7 -0.14 -23.72 -15.13
CA ARG A 7 0.67 -23.76 -16.36
C ARG A 7 1.13 -22.36 -16.74
N ALA A 8 0.21 -21.39 -16.81
CA ALA A 8 0.53 -20.01 -17.11
C ALA A 8 1.46 -19.37 -16.07
N TRP A 9 1.31 -19.68 -14.77
CA TRP A 9 2.21 -19.17 -13.73
C TRP A 9 3.64 -19.67 -13.90
N ARG A 10 3.80 -20.96 -14.23
CA ARG A 10 5.11 -21.58 -14.44
C ARG A 10 5.75 -21.18 -15.77
N ASP A 11 4.98 -21.31 -16.85
CA ASP A 11 5.47 -21.24 -18.24
C ASP A 11 5.29 -19.84 -18.86
N GLY A 12 4.71 -18.90 -18.12
CA GLY A 12 4.42 -17.54 -18.54
C GLY A 12 3.11 -17.40 -19.31
N ALA A 13 2.60 -18.47 -19.92
CA ALA A 13 1.29 -18.48 -20.58
C ALA A 13 0.74 -19.88 -20.79
N ALA A 14 -0.59 -19.99 -20.93
CA ALA A 14 -1.24 -21.24 -21.29
C ALA A 14 -2.58 -20.99 -21.99
N TYR A 15 -2.99 -21.96 -22.81
CA TYR A 15 -4.30 -22.07 -23.42
C TYR A 15 -5.08 -23.27 -22.86
N THR A 16 -6.41 -23.16 -22.84
CA THR A 16 -7.33 -24.28 -22.60
C THR A 16 -8.61 -24.08 -23.41
N ASP A 17 -9.18 -25.18 -23.88
CA ASP A 17 -10.54 -25.32 -24.42
C ASP A 17 -11.48 -26.05 -23.46
N GLU A 18 -11.01 -26.38 -22.26
CA GLU A 18 -11.72 -27.07 -21.18
C GLU A 18 -11.81 -26.21 -19.91
N LEU A 19 -12.00 -24.89 -20.07
CA LEU A 19 -12.07 -23.94 -18.95
C LEU A 19 -13.03 -24.38 -17.81
N PRO A 20 -14.25 -24.92 -18.08
CA PRO A 20 -15.13 -25.37 -17.01
C PRO A 20 -14.53 -26.47 -16.13
N GLN A 21 -13.88 -27.47 -16.74
CA GLN A 21 -13.26 -28.59 -16.05
C GLN A 21 -12.04 -28.12 -15.26
N GLU A 22 -11.24 -27.24 -15.86
CA GLU A 22 -10.05 -26.68 -15.21
C GLU A 22 -10.40 -25.77 -14.02
N ALA A 23 -11.47 -24.98 -14.13
CA ALA A 23 -11.98 -24.14 -13.04
C ALA A 23 -12.52 -24.97 -11.86
N GLU A 24 -13.23 -26.06 -12.13
CA GLU A 24 -13.70 -26.99 -11.10
C GLU A 24 -12.51 -27.62 -10.36
N CYS A 25 -11.53 -28.10 -11.11
CA CYS A 25 -10.32 -28.72 -10.58
C CYS A 25 -9.49 -27.74 -9.73
N PHE A 26 -9.48 -26.45 -10.09
CA PHE A 26 -8.78 -25.41 -9.35
C PHE A 26 -9.49 -25.03 -8.04
N LEU A 27 -10.80 -24.75 -8.08
CA LEU A 27 -11.56 -24.27 -6.91
C LEU A 27 -11.94 -25.37 -5.93
N ARG A 28 -12.10 -26.62 -6.41
CA ARG A 28 -12.50 -27.82 -5.64
C ARG A 28 -13.87 -27.70 -4.93
N GLY A 29 -14.44 -28.85 -4.59
CA GLY A 29 -15.67 -28.94 -3.80
C GLY A 29 -16.90 -28.27 -4.44
N ALA A 30 -17.88 -27.89 -3.61
CA ALA A 30 -19.16 -27.33 -4.06
C ALA A 30 -19.00 -26.04 -4.88
N ARG A 31 -18.00 -25.19 -4.57
CA ARG A 31 -17.71 -23.96 -5.33
C ARG A 31 -17.24 -24.26 -6.74
N GLY A 32 -16.40 -25.27 -6.93
CA GLY A 32 -15.95 -25.71 -8.26
C GLY A 32 -17.10 -26.14 -9.16
N VAL A 33 -18.05 -26.89 -8.61
CA VAL A 33 -19.25 -27.34 -9.35
C VAL A 33 -20.12 -26.15 -9.77
N LEU A 34 -20.34 -25.17 -8.88
CA LEU A 34 -21.12 -23.96 -9.18
C LEU A 34 -20.46 -23.13 -10.30
N VAL A 35 -19.14 -22.91 -10.21
CA VAL A 35 -18.40 -22.15 -11.22
C VAL A 35 -18.39 -22.87 -12.57
N ARG A 36 -18.19 -24.19 -12.60
CA ARG A 36 -18.31 -24.98 -13.83
C ARG A 36 -19.65 -24.78 -14.50
N GLN A 37 -20.75 -24.91 -13.75
CA GLN A 37 -22.10 -24.73 -14.29
C GLN A 37 -22.32 -23.31 -14.80
N GLY A 38 -21.82 -22.29 -14.10
CA GLY A 38 -21.89 -20.89 -14.54
C GLY A 38 -21.17 -20.67 -15.87
N ILE A 39 -19.92 -21.14 -15.97
CA ILE A 39 -19.10 -21.03 -17.19
C ILE A 39 -19.74 -21.79 -18.36
N GLN A 40 -20.27 -23.00 -18.11
CA GLN A 40 -20.97 -23.79 -19.13
C GLN A 40 -22.21 -23.08 -19.66
N ARG A 41 -23.03 -22.48 -18.79
CA ARG A 41 -24.22 -21.71 -19.21
C ARG A 41 -23.86 -20.47 -20.02
N ALA A 42 -22.69 -19.87 -19.75
CA ALA A 42 -22.19 -18.73 -20.51
C ALA A 42 -21.61 -19.12 -21.89
N GLY A 43 -21.52 -20.42 -22.21
CA GLY A 43 -20.92 -20.89 -23.47
C GLY A 43 -19.41 -20.67 -23.56
N GLN A 44 -18.75 -20.33 -22.45
CA GLN A 44 -17.34 -19.96 -22.40
C GLN A 44 -16.47 -21.18 -22.11
N THR A 45 -16.03 -21.91 -23.14
CA THR A 45 -15.18 -23.08 -22.92
C THR A 45 -13.68 -22.78 -22.99
N ARG A 46 -13.31 -21.65 -23.58
CA ARG A 46 -11.92 -21.39 -23.98
C ARG A 46 -11.33 -20.20 -23.25
N ALA A 47 -10.06 -20.33 -22.88
CA ALA A 47 -9.32 -19.28 -22.21
C ALA A 47 -7.84 -19.28 -22.56
N ILE A 48 -7.27 -18.08 -22.54
CA ILE A 48 -5.83 -17.86 -22.54
C ILE A 48 -5.47 -17.14 -21.25
N ALA A 49 -4.48 -17.65 -20.53
CA ALA A 49 -3.90 -16.98 -19.37
C ALA A 49 -2.45 -16.62 -19.66
N VAL A 50 -2.05 -15.39 -19.35
CA VAL A 50 -0.67 -14.90 -19.46
C VAL A 50 -0.24 -14.27 -18.14
N ARG A 51 0.99 -14.58 -17.73
CA ARG A 51 1.59 -14.06 -16.51
C ARG A 51 2.02 -12.62 -16.75
N ILE A 52 1.74 -11.76 -15.78
CA ILE A 52 2.21 -10.39 -15.74
C ILE A 52 3.35 -10.33 -14.74
N ASP A 53 4.53 -10.04 -15.27
CA ASP A 53 5.76 -9.90 -14.50
C ASP A 53 6.01 -8.42 -14.25
N VAL A 54 6.41 -8.08 -13.03
CA VAL A 54 6.75 -6.70 -12.63
C VAL A 54 8.08 -6.79 -11.90
N GLU A 55 9.05 -6.00 -12.34
CA GLU A 55 10.44 -6.03 -11.87
C GLU A 55 11.06 -7.43 -11.97
N GLY A 56 10.73 -8.15 -13.06
CA GLY A 56 11.20 -9.51 -13.32
C GLY A 56 10.59 -10.58 -12.42
N GLN A 57 9.59 -10.25 -11.60
CA GLN A 57 8.93 -11.18 -10.69
C GLN A 57 7.46 -11.39 -11.08
N PRO A 58 6.93 -12.63 -11.03
CA PRO A 58 5.50 -12.90 -11.21
C PRO A 58 4.65 -12.14 -10.20
N ARG A 59 3.76 -11.26 -10.66
CA ARG A 59 2.85 -10.50 -9.78
C ARG A 59 1.38 -10.78 -10.01
N ALA A 60 1.00 -11.01 -11.26
CA ALA A 60 -0.41 -11.19 -11.60
C ALA A 60 -0.60 -12.14 -12.79
N MET A 61 -1.86 -12.44 -13.07
CA MET A 61 -2.28 -13.23 -14.22
C MET A 61 -3.36 -12.43 -14.96
N LEU A 62 -3.22 -12.27 -16.26
CA LEU A 62 -4.27 -11.81 -17.14
C LEU A 62 -4.92 -13.03 -17.79
N ALA A 63 -6.21 -13.23 -17.56
CA ALA A 63 -6.99 -14.29 -18.18
C ALA A 63 -8.02 -13.69 -19.15
N LEU A 64 -7.99 -14.13 -20.40
CA LEU A 64 -8.98 -13.83 -21.42
C LEU A 64 -9.86 -15.06 -21.61
N VAL A 65 -11.17 -14.86 -21.62
CA VAL A 65 -12.16 -15.92 -21.79
C VAL A 65 -13.13 -15.50 -22.87
N ALA A 66 -13.20 -16.27 -23.95
CA ALA A 66 -14.19 -16.11 -25.01
C ALA A 66 -14.32 -17.39 -25.82
N ASP A 67 -15.49 -17.62 -26.40
CA ASP A 67 -15.81 -18.78 -27.24
C ASP A 67 -15.00 -18.84 -28.56
N TRP A 68 -14.63 -17.67 -29.09
CA TRP A 68 -13.84 -17.56 -30.31
C TRP A 68 -12.32 -17.72 -30.11
N LEU A 69 -11.82 -17.70 -28.86
CA LEU A 69 -10.38 -17.86 -28.59
C LEU A 69 -9.88 -19.22 -29.09
N ARG A 70 -8.69 -19.24 -29.67
CA ARG A 70 -8.02 -20.43 -30.17
C ARG A 70 -6.58 -20.45 -29.68
N GLU A 71 -5.93 -21.61 -29.72
CA GLU A 71 -4.53 -21.73 -29.32
C GLU A 71 -3.61 -20.83 -30.15
N GLU A 72 -3.97 -20.57 -31.41
CA GLU A 72 -3.27 -19.65 -32.32
C GLU A 72 -3.23 -18.20 -31.82
N GLU A 73 -4.11 -17.82 -30.89
CA GLU A 73 -4.09 -16.49 -30.27
C GLU A 73 -3.17 -16.40 -29.06
N LEU A 74 -2.53 -17.51 -28.67
CA LEU A 74 -1.59 -17.51 -27.55
C LEU A 74 -0.39 -16.58 -27.79
N PRO A 75 0.30 -16.58 -28.96
CA PRO A 75 1.39 -15.65 -29.23
C PRO A 75 1.01 -14.15 -29.15
N PRO A 76 -0.05 -13.65 -29.80
CA PRO A 76 -0.42 -12.24 -29.68
C PRO A 76 -0.85 -11.85 -28.26
N VAL A 77 -1.56 -12.72 -27.53
CA VAL A 77 -1.94 -12.44 -26.13
C VAL A 77 -0.71 -12.45 -25.22
N ARG A 78 0.29 -13.31 -25.47
CA ARG A 78 1.58 -13.28 -24.77
C ARG A 78 2.33 -11.98 -25.00
N LEU A 79 2.37 -11.51 -26.25
CA LEU A 79 2.97 -10.22 -26.58
C LEU A 79 2.26 -9.08 -25.85
N PHE A 80 0.92 -9.08 -25.84
CA PHE A 80 0.13 -8.12 -25.08
C PHE A 80 0.47 -8.15 -23.58
N GLY A 81 0.55 -9.33 -22.96
CA GLY A 81 0.97 -9.49 -21.56
C GLY A 81 2.37 -8.91 -21.28
N ALA A 82 3.32 -9.09 -22.21
CA ALA A 82 4.64 -8.49 -22.11
C ALA A 82 4.60 -6.96 -22.20
N GLN A 83 3.74 -6.38 -23.05
CA GLN A 83 3.55 -4.92 -23.12
C GLN A 83 2.93 -4.37 -21.84
N VAL A 84 1.95 -5.07 -21.26
CA VAL A 84 1.35 -4.71 -19.96
C VAL A 84 2.40 -4.77 -18.84
N SER A 85 3.24 -5.81 -18.81
CA SER A 85 4.34 -5.94 -17.85
C SER A 85 5.29 -4.75 -17.93
N ALA A 86 5.76 -4.40 -19.14
CA ALA A 86 6.65 -3.26 -19.36
C ALA A 86 5.99 -1.91 -18.99
N ALA A 87 4.70 -1.74 -19.29
CA ALA A 87 3.96 -0.52 -18.93
C ALA A 87 3.83 -0.38 -17.40
N LEU A 88 3.59 -1.47 -16.67
CA LEU A 88 3.54 -1.46 -15.21
C LEU A 88 4.91 -1.12 -14.60
N ASP A 89 6.00 -1.67 -15.13
CA ASP A 89 7.36 -1.33 -14.70
C ASP A 89 7.66 0.16 -14.90
N ALA A 90 7.29 0.70 -16.06
CA ALA A 90 7.44 2.13 -16.34
C ALA A 90 6.60 2.98 -15.37
N ALA A 91 5.33 2.63 -15.15
CA ALA A 91 4.45 3.36 -14.25
C ALA A 91 4.95 3.35 -12.80
N LEU A 92 5.43 2.21 -12.30
CA LEU A 92 6.02 2.09 -10.97
C LEU A 92 7.31 2.89 -10.83
N THR A 93 8.16 2.87 -11.85
CA THR A 93 9.39 3.67 -11.89
C THR A 93 9.07 5.17 -11.82
N ILE A 94 8.11 5.63 -12.62
CA ILE A 94 7.66 7.04 -12.62
C ILE A 94 7.06 7.41 -11.26
N SER A 95 6.23 6.54 -10.68
CA SER A 95 5.63 6.76 -9.37
C SER A 95 6.68 6.89 -8.27
N ARG A 96 7.67 5.99 -8.23
CA ARG A 96 8.78 6.03 -7.28
C ARG A 96 9.63 7.29 -7.44
N LEU A 97 9.98 7.66 -8.68
CA LEU A 97 10.75 8.87 -8.96
C LEU A 97 9.96 10.12 -8.55
N SER A 98 8.65 10.16 -8.80
CA SER A 98 7.79 11.27 -8.41
C SER A 98 7.73 11.39 -6.88
N ALA A 99 7.55 10.27 -6.16
CA ALA A 99 7.57 10.25 -4.70
C ALA A 99 8.92 10.74 -4.14
N GLN A 100 10.04 10.28 -4.70
CA GLN A 100 11.37 10.72 -4.30
C GLN A 100 11.59 12.22 -4.55
N ASN A 101 11.17 12.73 -5.71
CA ASN A 101 11.25 14.16 -6.01
C ASN A 101 10.40 15.01 -5.06
N THR A 102 9.18 14.56 -4.74
CA THR A 102 8.33 15.23 -3.74
C THR A 102 9.01 15.26 -2.37
N ALA A 103 9.60 14.14 -1.94
CA ALA A 103 10.36 14.09 -0.69
C ALA A 103 11.58 15.01 -0.67
N LEU A 104 12.36 15.04 -1.75
CA LEU A 104 13.50 15.96 -1.87
C LEU A 104 13.07 17.43 -1.88
N ALA A 105 11.96 17.75 -2.55
CA ALA A 105 11.42 19.10 -2.56
C ALA A 105 10.96 19.55 -1.16
N ALA A 106 10.30 18.66 -0.41
CA ALA A 106 9.92 18.90 0.98
C ALA A 106 11.16 19.09 1.87
N LEU A 107 12.18 18.24 1.74
CA LEU A 107 13.45 18.38 2.48
C LEU A 107 14.15 19.72 2.18
N ASN A 108 14.16 20.17 0.92
CA ASN A 108 14.72 21.46 0.57
C ASN A 108 13.93 22.63 1.19
N ARG A 109 12.59 22.54 1.21
CA ARG A 109 11.75 23.53 1.91
C ARG A 109 12.06 23.54 3.41
N LEU A 110 12.11 22.38 4.06
CA LEU A 110 12.49 22.24 5.47
C LEU A 110 13.87 22.84 5.77
N ALA A 111 14.87 22.55 4.93
CA ALA A 111 16.22 23.10 5.08
C ALA A 111 16.22 24.63 4.95
N SER A 112 15.46 25.18 4.00
CA SER A 112 15.32 26.63 3.84
C SER A 112 14.66 27.30 5.04
N VAL A 113 13.60 26.69 5.59
CA VAL A 113 12.92 27.18 6.80
C VAL A 113 13.88 27.12 7.99
N THR A 114 14.64 26.04 8.13
CA THR A 114 15.67 25.86 9.18
C THR A 114 16.77 26.90 9.11
N ALA A 115 17.27 27.20 7.92
CA ALA A 115 18.31 28.20 7.73
C ALA A 115 17.84 29.63 8.05
N SER A 116 16.54 29.91 7.94
CA SER A 116 15.97 31.26 8.08
C SER A 116 15.28 31.50 9.43
N ALA A 117 15.14 30.47 10.27
CA ALA A 117 14.43 30.56 11.53
C ALA A 117 15.24 31.32 12.59
N PRO A 118 14.68 32.39 13.20
CA PRO A 118 15.39 33.19 14.21
C PRO A 118 15.56 32.46 15.55
N HIS A 119 14.73 31.46 15.83
CA HIS A 119 14.83 30.57 17.01
C HIS A 119 14.12 29.23 16.72
N PRO A 120 14.45 28.13 17.42
CA PRO A 120 13.95 26.78 17.12
C PRO A 120 12.43 26.64 17.06
N GLN A 121 11.69 27.39 17.89
CA GLN A 121 10.22 27.35 17.91
C GLN A 121 9.59 27.86 16.61
N ALA A 122 10.30 28.71 15.86
CA ALA A 122 9.84 29.19 14.55
C ALA A 122 9.85 28.08 13.48
N LEU A 123 10.45 26.92 13.76
CA LEU A 123 10.46 25.76 12.88
C LEU A 123 9.26 24.85 13.03
N PHE A 124 8.64 24.82 14.23
CA PHE A 124 7.67 23.79 14.54
C PHE A 124 6.42 23.89 13.68
N ALA A 125 5.87 25.08 13.44
CA ALA A 125 4.72 25.21 12.55
C ALA A 125 5.06 24.87 11.08
N PRO A 126 5.91 25.65 10.38
CA PRO A 126 6.17 25.42 8.96
C PRO A 126 6.85 24.07 8.67
N GLY A 127 7.68 23.58 9.57
CA GLY A 127 8.36 22.29 9.39
C GLY A 127 7.44 21.10 9.61
N THR A 128 6.57 21.17 10.60
CA THR A 128 5.67 20.06 10.92
C THR A 128 4.51 20.00 9.93
N ASP A 129 3.99 21.12 9.45
CA ASP A 129 2.96 21.16 8.39
C ASP A 129 3.45 20.52 7.09
N GLU A 130 4.73 20.74 6.73
CA GLU A 130 5.35 20.13 5.56
C GLU A 130 5.49 18.60 5.71
N ILE A 131 5.87 18.12 6.90
CA ILE A 131 5.98 16.69 7.20
C ILE A 131 4.59 16.03 7.20
N ALA A 132 3.60 16.66 7.85
CA ALA A 132 2.23 16.18 7.89
C ALA A 132 1.62 16.09 6.48
N GLY A 133 1.84 17.10 5.65
CA GLY A 133 1.40 17.10 4.25
C GLY A 133 2.06 16.01 3.40
N LEU A 134 3.36 15.74 3.63
CA LEU A 134 4.08 14.69 2.90
C LEU A 134 3.63 13.27 3.29
N LEU A 135 3.37 13.05 4.58
CA LEU A 135 2.95 11.76 5.12
C LEU A 135 1.43 11.53 5.01
N GLY A 136 0.67 12.56 4.66
CA GLY A 136 -0.80 12.50 4.60
C GLY A 136 -1.43 12.32 5.98
N CYS A 137 -0.84 12.91 7.02
CA CYS A 137 -1.36 12.81 8.37
C CYS A 137 -2.57 13.73 8.56
N ASP A 138 -3.65 13.21 9.17
CA ASP A 138 -4.82 14.02 9.56
C ASP A 138 -4.49 14.97 10.73
N ALA A 139 -3.52 14.57 11.56
CA ALA A 139 -3.06 15.35 12.70
C ALA A 139 -1.58 15.09 13.01
N VAL A 140 -0.94 16.07 13.66
CA VAL A 140 0.47 15.99 14.06
C VAL A 140 0.70 16.76 15.37
N ALA A 141 1.59 16.24 16.21
CA ALA A 141 2.00 16.87 17.45
C ALA A 141 3.53 16.79 17.61
N VAL A 142 4.15 17.88 18.05
CA VAL A 142 5.57 17.96 18.42
C VAL A 142 5.66 18.09 19.92
N LEU A 143 6.31 17.12 20.54
CA LEU A 143 6.54 17.05 21.99
C LEU A 143 8.02 17.29 22.27
N LEU A 144 8.32 18.23 23.17
CA LEU A 144 9.67 18.51 23.64
C LEU A 144 9.87 17.91 25.03
N PRO A 145 11.02 17.28 25.32
CA PRO A 145 11.34 16.85 26.68
C PRO A 145 11.52 18.06 27.61
N ALA A 146 11.02 17.94 28.83
CA ALA A 146 11.18 18.89 29.93
C ALA A 146 12.17 18.35 30.98
N ASP A 147 12.65 19.23 31.86
CA ASP A 147 13.75 18.97 32.81
C ASP A 147 13.44 17.88 33.87
N ASP A 148 12.17 17.50 34.04
CA ASP A 148 11.67 16.50 34.99
C ASP A 148 11.32 15.15 34.35
N GLY A 149 11.66 14.95 33.07
CA GLY A 149 11.26 13.76 32.31
C GLY A 149 9.81 13.84 31.79
N GLU A 150 9.14 14.96 32.00
CA GLU A 150 7.87 15.26 31.36
C GLU A 150 8.09 15.66 29.89
N VAL A 151 7.00 15.71 29.13
CA VAL A 151 7.01 16.22 27.75
C VAL A 151 6.01 17.36 27.61
N GLU A 152 6.44 18.46 27.01
CA GLU A 152 5.60 19.61 26.71
C GLU A 152 5.17 19.58 25.24
N LEU A 153 3.89 19.86 24.99
CA LEU A 153 3.38 20.04 23.63
C LEU A 153 3.88 21.38 23.08
N ALA A 154 4.86 21.32 22.19
CA ALA A 154 5.45 22.49 21.55
C ALA A 154 4.65 22.95 20.33
N TYR A 155 3.98 22.02 19.64
CA TYR A 155 3.15 22.33 18.48
C TYR A 155 2.13 21.21 18.21
N SER A 156 0.96 21.57 17.68
CA SER A 156 -0.01 20.61 17.14
C SER A 156 -0.78 21.20 15.97
N SER A 157 -1.11 20.38 14.98
CA SER A 157 -2.00 20.69 13.87
C SER A 157 -2.97 19.53 13.64
N GLY A 158 -4.18 19.81 13.16
CA GLY A 158 -5.24 18.81 12.99
C GLY A 158 -5.93 18.34 14.29
N LEU A 159 -5.46 18.76 15.46
CA LEU A 159 -6.12 18.54 16.76
C LEU A 159 -6.68 19.86 17.30
N ASP A 160 -7.87 19.81 17.90
CA ASP A 160 -8.35 20.94 18.70
C ASP A 160 -7.57 21.03 20.03
N THR A 161 -7.72 22.14 20.76
CA THR A 161 -6.94 22.37 21.99
C THR A 161 -7.24 21.36 23.10
N ALA A 162 -8.43 20.75 23.11
CA ALA A 162 -8.79 19.73 24.09
C ALA A 162 -8.17 18.37 23.73
N GLY A 163 -8.31 17.96 22.46
CA GLY A 163 -7.73 16.74 21.90
C GLY A 163 -6.21 16.74 21.91
N ALA A 164 -5.56 17.88 21.65
CA ALA A 164 -4.09 17.98 21.74
C ALA A 164 -3.57 17.75 23.17
N LYS A 165 -4.29 18.26 24.18
CA LYS A 165 -3.95 18.05 25.60
C LYS A 165 -4.19 16.63 26.04
N ASP A 166 -5.30 16.03 25.60
CA ASP A 166 -5.65 14.66 25.94
C ASP A 166 -4.71 13.66 25.27
N PHE A 167 -4.42 13.85 23.97
CA PHE A 167 -3.41 13.09 23.23
C PHE A 167 -2.04 13.16 23.93
N THR A 168 -1.58 14.35 24.31
CA THR A 168 -0.30 14.54 25.01
C THR A 168 -0.26 13.79 26.34
N ARG A 169 -1.36 13.84 27.13
CA ARG A 169 -1.46 13.12 28.40
C ARG A 169 -1.38 11.61 28.20
N ARG A 170 -2.18 11.06 27.28
CA ARG A 170 -2.22 9.61 27.04
C ARG A 170 -0.93 9.07 26.42
N TRP A 171 -0.31 9.84 25.54
CA TRP A 171 0.97 9.49 24.93
C TRP A 171 2.11 9.43 25.97
N ARG A 172 2.01 10.26 27.02
CA ARG A 172 2.89 10.22 28.20
C ARG A 172 2.60 9.01 29.09
N ASP A 173 1.33 8.78 29.44
CA ASP A 173 0.92 7.67 30.32
C ASP A 173 1.26 6.29 29.72
N GLY A 174 1.23 6.16 28.39
CA GLY A 174 1.63 4.96 27.67
C GLY A 174 3.15 4.75 27.53
N ASN A 175 3.98 5.69 28.02
CA ASN A 175 5.45 5.69 27.86
C ASN A 175 5.96 5.57 26.41
N LEU A 176 5.11 5.85 25.41
CA LEU A 176 5.43 5.64 23.99
C LEU A 176 6.48 6.63 23.48
N CYS A 177 6.41 7.89 23.94
CA CYS A 177 7.46 8.89 23.70
C CYS A 177 8.81 8.42 24.26
N LEU A 178 8.79 7.91 25.49
CA LEU A 178 10.00 7.46 26.17
C LEU A 178 10.64 6.26 25.45
N GLN A 179 9.82 5.32 24.97
CA GLN A 179 10.29 4.18 24.21
C GLN A 179 10.94 4.60 22.88
N ALA A 180 10.28 5.45 22.09
CA ALA A 180 10.83 5.95 20.82
C ALA A 180 12.15 6.72 21.04
N GLN A 181 12.23 7.50 22.13
CA GLN A 181 13.43 8.24 22.51
C GLN A 181 14.58 7.31 22.95
N GLN A 182 14.30 6.28 23.73
CA GLN A 182 15.31 5.32 24.21
C GLN A 182 15.86 4.44 23.08
N GLU A 183 14.98 3.98 22.19
CA GLU A 183 15.37 3.09 21.10
C GLU A 183 15.98 3.86 19.91
N GLY A 184 15.71 5.17 19.79
CA GLY A 184 16.27 6.02 18.75
C GLY A 184 15.78 5.66 17.33
N ILE A 185 14.66 4.95 17.23
CA ILE A 185 14.08 4.49 15.97
C ILE A 185 12.60 4.90 15.88
N PRO A 186 12.07 5.15 14.67
CA PRO A 186 10.64 5.41 14.48
C PRO A 186 9.81 4.22 14.98
N LEU A 187 8.77 4.50 15.77
CA LEU A 187 7.79 3.51 16.20
C LEU A 187 6.50 3.67 15.38
N GLU A 188 6.10 2.59 14.71
CA GLU A 188 4.82 2.46 14.04
C GLU A 188 3.89 1.57 14.88
N ARG A 189 2.64 2.01 15.07
CA ARG A 189 1.62 1.29 15.82
C ARG A 189 0.30 1.38 15.08
N GLU A 190 -0.36 0.23 14.91
CA GLU A 190 -1.74 0.20 14.47
C GLU A 190 -2.66 0.62 15.63
N VAL A 191 -3.71 1.36 15.31
CA VAL A 191 -4.67 1.89 16.30
C VAL A 191 -5.26 0.78 17.19
N GLU A 192 -5.38 -0.43 16.66
CA GLU A 192 -5.88 -1.63 17.36
C GLU A 192 -4.93 -2.21 18.41
N SER A 193 -3.65 -1.85 18.33
CA SER A 193 -2.61 -2.24 19.29
C SER A 193 -2.39 -1.22 20.39
N CYS A 194 -3.02 -0.05 20.27
CA CYS A 194 -3.03 0.97 21.30
C CYS A 194 -4.03 0.60 22.41
N PRO A 195 -3.83 1.09 23.64
CA PRO A 195 -4.82 0.93 24.71
C PRO A 195 -6.22 1.34 24.23
N ASP A 196 -7.26 0.58 24.63
CA ASP A 196 -8.64 0.70 24.11
C ASP A 196 -9.14 2.16 24.08
N ASP A 197 -8.81 2.93 25.11
CA ASP A 197 -9.19 4.33 25.27
C ASP A 197 -8.58 5.26 24.20
N LEU A 198 -7.36 4.99 23.73
CA LEU A 198 -6.68 5.75 22.66
C LEU A 198 -7.20 5.31 21.27
N SER A 199 -7.62 4.05 21.15
CA SER A 199 -8.06 3.46 19.88
C SER A 199 -9.40 4.03 19.39
N GLU A 200 -10.35 4.33 20.29
CA GLU A 200 -11.65 4.90 19.91
C GLU A 200 -11.56 6.34 19.41
N GLU A 201 -10.60 7.11 19.90
CA GLU A 201 -10.46 8.54 19.58
C GLU A 201 -9.64 8.78 18.31
N LEU A 202 -8.63 7.94 18.05
CA LEU A 202 -7.93 7.89 16.75
C LEU A 202 -8.80 7.33 15.62
N ARG A 203 -9.93 6.69 15.93
CA ARG A 203 -10.93 6.20 14.97
C ARG A 203 -12.03 7.22 14.65
N ARG A 204 -12.14 8.32 15.41
CA ARG A 204 -13.10 9.40 15.18
C ARG A 204 -12.54 10.47 14.26
#